data_AF-A0AAN7UJW1-F1
#
_entry.id   AF-A0AAN7UJW1-F1
#
_cell.length_a   1.000
_cell.length_b   1.000
_cell.length_c   1.000
_cell.angle_alpha   90.00
_cell.angle_beta   90.00
_cell.angle_gamma   90.00
#
_symmetry.space_group_name_H-M   'P 1'
#
loop_
_entity.id
_entity.type
_entity.pdbx_description
1 polymer ?
#
loop_
_entity_poly.entity_id
_entity_poly.type
_entity_poly.pdbx_seq_one_letter_code
_entity_poly.pdbx_strand_id
1 'polypeptide(L)'
;MARSALPFLDAVGECDEHGPHHQALIRPWKAFWPPDEGGELHRLLDQTCPEVLTWRFHSDRPFDKPWHKWSKQAILTGQNCTSQILPPIDAQDKAISDSKDQGERRLATGGHHCRNCRNQVKGSESIDKIITNLGLRAVIPAQLNYLSPNTIANCVKPFHTRLPFLGQIRRSNIIAQAYSDIKVFDIDGHEDKFNLSTSGFQFTRFTQHCDQWTDTYVRDVYLPAMSKWLQVFFNCRRVVIYTYTVSRNTLSHHLPVS
;
A
#
# COMPACT_ATOMS: atom_id res chain seq x y z
N MET A 1 -18.21 -17.71 25.67
CA MET A 1 -17.35 -16.60 26.11
C MET A 1 -17.21 -15.62 24.96
N ALA A 2 -17.34 -14.32 25.21
CA ALA A 2 -17.31 -13.30 24.17
C ALA A 2 -15.92 -13.23 23.52
N ARG A 3 -15.88 -13.27 22.19
CA ARG A 3 -14.66 -13.03 21.40
C ARG A 3 -14.23 -11.58 21.62
N SER A 4 -13.29 -11.35 22.53
CA SER A 4 -12.68 -10.03 22.69
C SER A 4 -11.78 -9.76 21.48
N ALA A 5 -12.33 -9.08 20.47
CA ALA A 5 -11.59 -8.66 19.28
C ALA A 5 -10.43 -7.72 19.64
N LEU A 6 -9.40 -7.70 18.80
CA LEU A 6 -8.31 -6.74 18.91
C LEU A 6 -8.87 -5.32 18.70
N PRO A 7 -8.67 -4.37 19.63
CA PRO A 7 -9.03 -2.98 19.43
C PRO A 7 -8.37 -2.38 18.18
N PHE A 8 -7.25 -2.92 17.70
CA PHE A 8 -6.60 -2.39 16.49
C PHE A 8 -7.47 -2.47 15.22
N LEU A 9 -8.33 -3.48 15.09
CA LEU A 9 -9.20 -3.64 13.91
C LEU A 9 -10.53 -2.88 14.02
N ASP A 10 -10.92 -2.49 15.24
CA ASP A 10 -12.18 -1.80 15.55
C ASP A 10 -11.97 -0.37 16.13
N ALA A 11 -10.72 0.07 16.39
CA ALA A 11 -10.38 1.40 16.90
C ALA A 11 -10.42 2.50 15.83
N VAL A 12 -10.49 2.10 14.56
CA VAL A 12 -11.13 2.94 13.54
C VAL A 12 -12.59 2.54 13.66
N GLY A 13 -13.36 3.35 14.40
CA GLY A 13 -14.65 2.96 14.99
C GLY A 13 -15.57 2.15 14.08
N GLU A 14 -16.53 1.46 14.71
CA GLU A 14 -17.71 0.85 14.08
C GLU A 14 -18.62 1.86 13.36
N CYS A 15 -18.07 2.91 12.76
CA CYS A 15 -18.67 3.51 11.60
C CYS A 15 -18.44 2.53 10.45
N ASP A 16 -19.45 1.74 10.08
CA ASP A 16 -19.49 1.28 8.70
C ASP A 16 -19.26 2.52 7.82
N GLU A 17 -18.10 2.56 7.14
CA GLU A 17 -17.62 3.69 6.33
C GLU A 17 -18.61 4.07 5.21
N HIS A 18 -19.73 3.33 5.10
CA HIS A 18 -20.76 3.43 4.09
C HIS A 18 -22.16 3.79 4.59
N GLY A 19 -22.34 4.09 5.89
CA GLY A 19 -23.63 4.48 6.44
C GLY A 19 -24.71 3.36 6.38
N PRO A 20 -25.95 3.63 6.80
CA PRO A 20 -26.99 2.61 7.02
C PRO A 20 -27.58 1.98 5.75
N HIS A 21 -27.10 2.34 4.56
CA HIS A 21 -27.71 1.96 3.27
C HIS A 21 -26.84 1.09 2.37
N HIS A 22 -25.67 0.63 2.83
CA HIS A 22 -24.82 -0.28 2.07
C HIS A 22 -24.67 -1.60 2.81
N GLN A 23 -24.76 -2.70 2.05
CA GLN A 23 -24.46 -4.03 2.59
C GLN A 23 -23.05 -4.00 3.19
N ALA A 24 -22.93 -4.38 4.46
CA ALA A 24 -21.64 -4.40 5.14
C ALA A 24 -20.68 -5.33 4.39
N LEU A 25 -19.55 -4.79 3.92
CA LEU A 25 -18.54 -5.56 3.23
C LEU A 25 -18.01 -6.68 4.13
N ILE A 26 -17.87 -7.87 3.57
CA ILE A 26 -17.29 -9.01 4.27
C ILE A 26 -15.83 -8.68 4.60
N ARG A 27 -15.42 -8.97 5.84
CA ARG A 27 -14.05 -8.80 6.34
C ARG A 27 -13.45 -10.19 6.58
N PRO A 28 -12.80 -10.82 5.58
CA PRO A 28 -12.46 -12.25 5.64
C PRO A 28 -11.61 -12.61 6.85
N TRP A 29 -10.69 -11.72 7.24
CA TRP A 29 -9.81 -11.92 8.38
C TRP A 29 -10.54 -12.06 9.72
N LYS A 30 -11.76 -11.50 9.89
CA LYS A 30 -12.53 -11.63 11.14
C LYS A 30 -12.96 -13.08 11.42
N ALA A 31 -13.00 -13.94 10.40
CA ALA A 31 -13.31 -15.37 10.60
C ALA A 31 -12.12 -16.17 11.18
N PHE A 32 -10.91 -15.62 11.13
CA PHE A 32 -9.67 -16.32 11.51
C PHE A 32 -8.91 -15.58 12.61
N TRP A 33 -9.33 -14.36 12.95
CA TRP A 33 -8.64 -13.50 13.89
C TRP A 33 -9.62 -12.79 14.85
N PRO A 34 -9.38 -12.84 16.18
CA PRO A 34 -8.35 -13.63 16.85
C PRO A 34 -8.59 -15.14 16.66
N PRO A 35 -7.52 -15.96 16.61
CA PRO A 35 -7.68 -17.41 16.46
C PRO A 35 -8.34 -18.00 17.71
N ASP A 36 -9.22 -18.98 17.53
CA ASP A 36 -9.86 -19.67 18.65
C ASP A 36 -8.80 -20.47 19.46
N GLU A 37 -8.84 -20.39 20.79
CA GLU A 37 -7.91 -21.09 21.68
C GLU A 37 -7.90 -22.61 21.40
N GLY A 38 -6.71 -23.19 21.26
CA GLY A 38 -6.53 -24.60 20.91
C GLY A 38 -6.75 -24.96 19.43
N GLY A 39 -7.22 -24.02 18.61
CA GLY A 39 -7.32 -24.18 17.16
C GLY A 39 -5.96 -24.40 16.48
N GLU A 40 -5.96 -24.87 15.23
CA GLU A 40 -4.73 -25.12 14.46
C GLU A 40 -3.87 -23.86 14.32
N LEU A 41 -4.49 -22.74 13.91
CA LEU A 41 -3.82 -21.45 13.80
C LEU A 41 -3.29 -20.96 15.16
N HIS A 42 -4.07 -21.14 16.23
CA HIS A 42 -3.62 -20.77 17.58
C HIS A 42 -2.38 -21.58 17.99
N ARG A 43 -2.39 -22.91 17.82
CA ARG A 43 -1.26 -23.79 18.13
C ARG A 43 -0.01 -23.45 17.31
N LEU A 44 -0.18 -23.19 16.02
CA LEU A 44 0.92 -22.77 15.15
C LEU A 44 1.55 -21.45 15.63
N LEU A 45 0.72 -20.45 15.93
CA LEU A 45 1.20 -19.14 16.39
C LEU A 45 1.82 -19.24 17.77
N ASP A 46 1.27 -20.03 18.68
CA ASP A 46 1.83 -20.29 20.02
C ASP A 46 3.25 -20.91 19.93
N GLN A 47 3.47 -21.82 18.97
CA GLN A 47 4.78 -22.44 18.73
C GLN A 47 5.79 -21.52 18.01
N THR A 48 5.31 -20.68 17.09
CA THR A 48 6.20 -19.94 16.16
C THR A 48 6.40 -18.47 16.54
N CYS A 49 5.41 -17.84 17.18
CA CYS A 49 5.44 -16.44 17.61
C CYS A 49 4.34 -16.18 18.66
N PRO A 50 4.47 -16.71 19.89
CA PRO A 50 3.41 -16.61 20.91
C PRO A 50 3.06 -15.16 21.26
N GLU A 51 3.99 -14.23 21.08
CA GLU A 51 3.77 -12.80 21.32
C GLU A 51 2.65 -12.23 20.44
N VAL A 52 2.37 -12.83 19.26
CA VAL A 52 1.31 -12.36 18.36
C VAL A 52 -0.09 -12.54 18.92
N LEU A 53 -0.31 -13.54 19.77
CA LEU A 53 -1.62 -13.87 20.36
C LEU A 53 -2.01 -12.83 21.41
N THR A 54 -1.02 -12.36 22.16
CA THR A 54 -1.18 -11.38 23.23
C THR A 54 -0.92 -9.94 22.76
N TRP A 55 -0.33 -9.75 21.59
CA TRP A 55 -0.02 -8.42 21.06
C TRP A 55 -1.24 -7.53 20.95
N ARG A 56 -1.09 -6.29 21.38
CA ARG A 56 -2.06 -5.21 21.20
C ARG A 56 -1.31 -4.00 20.67
N PHE A 57 -1.96 -3.25 19.78
CA PHE A 57 -1.38 -1.99 19.30
C PHE A 57 -1.21 -1.03 20.48
N HIS A 58 0.00 -0.50 20.63
CA HIS A 58 0.31 0.54 21.60
C HIS A 58 0.75 1.78 20.83
N SER A 59 0.05 2.91 21.01
CA SER A 59 0.35 4.15 20.26
C SER A 59 1.76 4.66 20.50
N ASP A 60 2.30 4.41 21.69
CA ASP A 60 3.63 4.87 22.08
C ASP A 60 4.74 3.92 21.59
N ARG A 61 4.36 2.74 21.10
CA ARG A 61 5.27 1.73 20.54
C ARG A 61 4.70 1.16 19.24
N PRO A 62 4.43 2.00 18.22
CA PRO A 62 3.70 1.60 17.02
C PRO A 62 4.51 0.62 16.14
N PHE A 63 5.80 0.47 16.41
CA PHE A 63 6.74 -0.36 15.64
C PHE A 63 7.08 -1.70 16.30
N ASP A 64 6.66 -1.93 17.55
CA ASP A 64 6.89 -3.17 18.29
C ASP A 64 5.94 -4.26 17.78
N LYS A 65 6.13 -4.71 16.54
CA LYS A 65 5.30 -5.73 15.88
C LYS A 65 6.00 -7.08 15.97
N PRO A 66 5.48 -8.07 16.70
CA PRO A 66 6.17 -9.35 16.93
C PRO A 66 6.36 -10.15 15.64
N TRP A 67 5.44 -10.01 14.68
CA TRP A 67 5.54 -10.64 13.37
C TRP A 67 6.62 -10.05 12.46
N HIS A 68 7.32 -8.96 12.83
CA HIS A 68 8.36 -8.39 11.97
C HIS A 68 9.56 -9.34 11.80
N LYS A 69 9.98 -10.03 12.87
CA LYS A 69 11.01 -11.08 12.79
C LYS A 69 10.58 -12.19 11.85
N TRP A 70 9.32 -12.62 11.98
CA TRP A 70 8.74 -13.65 11.14
C TRP A 70 8.66 -13.23 9.66
N SER A 71 8.17 -12.02 9.35
CA SER A 71 8.08 -11.53 7.97
C SER A 71 9.46 -11.49 7.31
N LYS A 72 10.51 -11.10 8.05
CA LYS A 72 11.90 -11.15 7.55
C LYS A 72 12.33 -12.59 7.24
N GLN A 73 12.04 -13.55 8.12
CA GLN A 73 12.37 -14.95 7.90
C GLN A 73 11.61 -15.54 6.71
N ALA A 74 10.32 -15.25 6.56
CA ALA A 74 9.51 -15.69 5.42
C ALA A 74 10.01 -15.14 4.08
N ILE A 75 10.54 -13.91 4.07
CA ILE A 75 11.22 -13.33 2.89
C ILE A 75 12.50 -14.11 2.59
N LEU A 76 13.33 -14.37 3.62
CA LEU A 76 14.60 -15.10 3.47
C LEU A 76 14.42 -16.55 3.01
N THR A 77 13.32 -17.20 3.40
CA THR A 77 13.02 -18.61 3.03
C THR A 77 12.25 -18.75 1.72
N GLY A 78 12.01 -17.65 0.99
CA GLY A 78 11.25 -17.69 -0.26
C GLY A 78 9.75 -17.97 -0.09
N GLN A 79 9.25 -18.00 1.15
CA GLN A 79 7.82 -18.14 1.48
C GLN A 79 7.07 -16.79 1.38
N ASN A 80 7.58 -15.90 0.55
CA ASN A 80 6.96 -14.62 0.26
C ASN A 80 5.87 -14.80 -0.78
N CYS A 81 4.60 -14.73 -0.37
CA CYS A 81 3.49 -14.65 -1.31
C CYS A 81 3.28 -13.18 -1.69
N THR A 82 3.66 -12.83 -2.91
CA THR A 82 3.40 -11.52 -3.51
C THR A 82 1.92 -11.40 -3.91
N SER A 83 1.41 -10.17 -3.99
CA SER A 83 0.10 -9.92 -4.60
C SER A 83 0.09 -10.40 -6.05
N GLN A 84 -1.06 -10.83 -6.54
CA GLN A 84 -1.19 -11.23 -7.95
C GLN A 84 -1.00 -10.01 -8.84
N ILE A 85 -0.08 -10.10 -9.80
CA ILE A 85 0.17 -9.08 -10.81
C ILE A 85 -0.29 -9.65 -12.15
N LEU A 86 -1.24 -8.98 -12.79
CA LEU A 86 -1.69 -9.29 -14.15
C LEU A 86 -0.69 -8.72 -15.18
N PRO A 87 -0.48 -9.41 -16.32
CA PRO A 87 0.43 -8.95 -17.37
C PRO A 87 -0.10 -7.67 -18.03
N PRO A 88 0.76 -6.88 -18.70
CA PRO A 88 0.33 -5.66 -19.40
C PRO A 88 -0.82 -5.90 -20.37
N ILE A 89 -1.74 -4.95 -20.47
CA ILE A 89 -2.95 -5.04 -21.32
C ILE A 89 -2.55 -5.28 -22.79
N ASP A 90 -1.49 -4.60 -23.26
CA ASP A 90 -0.95 -4.75 -24.62
C ASP A 90 -0.43 -6.16 -24.94
N ALA A 91 -0.13 -6.97 -23.91
CA ALA A 91 0.29 -8.36 -24.08
C ALA A 91 -0.90 -9.33 -24.18
N GLN A 92 -2.10 -8.95 -23.73
CA GLN A 92 -3.30 -9.79 -23.81
C GLN A 92 -3.91 -9.77 -25.22
N ASP A 93 -3.86 -8.63 -25.91
CA ASP A 93 -4.39 -8.50 -27.28
C ASP A 93 -3.58 -9.31 -28.30
N LYS A 94 -2.29 -9.58 -28.03
CA LYS A 94 -1.46 -10.46 -28.87
C LYS A 94 -1.64 -11.96 -28.60
N ALA A 95 -2.16 -12.34 -27.42
CA ALA A 95 -2.41 -13.73 -27.09
C ALA A 95 -3.81 -14.20 -27.52
N ILE A 96 -4.76 -13.27 -27.65
CA ILE A 96 -6.15 -13.57 -28.04
C ILE A 96 -6.33 -13.59 -29.57
N SER A 97 -5.35 -13.08 -30.35
CA SER A 97 -5.43 -13.10 -31.82
C SER A 97 -5.33 -14.49 -32.48
N ASP A 98 -5.03 -15.55 -31.73
CA ASP A 98 -5.02 -16.94 -32.22
C ASP A 98 -6.31 -17.72 -31.92
N SER A 99 -7.31 -17.10 -31.30
CA SER A 99 -8.61 -17.72 -31.03
C SER A 99 -9.70 -16.98 -31.78
N LYS A 100 -9.99 -17.43 -33.00
CA LYS A 100 -11.24 -17.09 -33.69
C LYS A 100 -12.41 -17.68 -32.89
N ASP A 101 -13.00 -16.89 -32.02
CA ASP A 101 -14.46 -16.92 -31.87
C ASP A 101 -14.96 -15.56 -31.36
N GLN A 102 -15.72 -14.88 -32.22
CA GLN A 102 -16.39 -13.63 -31.92
C GLN A 102 -17.70 -13.95 -31.21
N GLY A 103 -17.81 -13.54 -29.94
CA GLY A 103 -19.06 -13.63 -29.20
C GLY A 103 -19.04 -12.73 -27.97
N GLU A 104 -19.62 -11.53 -28.14
CA GLU A 104 -20.19 -10.70 -27.07
C GLU A 104 -19.31 -10.36 -25.84
N ARG A 105 -18.77 -9.14 -25.81
CA ARG A 105 -18.70 -8.35 -24.57
C ARG A 105 -18.71 -6.84 -24.86
N ARG A 106 -19.84 -6.37 -25.38
CA ARG A 106 -20.28 -4.99 -25.15
C ARG A 106 -20.89 -4.92 -23.75
N LEU A 107 -20.60 -3.80 -23.08
CA LEU A 107 -21.28 -3.24 -21.89
C LEU A 107 -20.87 -3.78 -20.51
N ALA A 108 -19.98 -3.03 -19.86
CA ALA A 108 -20.29 -2.41 -18.58
C ALA A 108 -19.52 -1.08 -18.42
N THR A 109 -19.74 -0.15 -19.34
CA THR A 109 -19.65 1.30 -19.05
C THR A 109 -20.81 1.69 -18.12
N GLY A 110 -20.82 1.10 -16.91
CA GLY A 110 -21.66 1.53 -15.80
C GLY A 110 -21.03 2.77 -15.21
N GLY A 111 -21.26 3.91 -15.86
CA GLY A 111 -20.84 5.22 -15.38
C GLY A 111 -21.56 5.58 -14.09
N HIS A 112 -21.03 5.14 -12.95
CA HIS A 112 -21.19 5.89 -11.72
C HIS A 112 -20.41 7.19 -11.89
N HIS A 113 -21.16 8.21 -12.31
CA HIS A 113 -20.70 9.59 -12.47
C HIS A 113 -20.29 10.13 -11.09
N CYS A 114 -19.09 9.78 -10.65
CA CYS A 114 -18.52 10.31 -9.43
C CYS A 114 -18.23 11.79 -9.66
N ARG A 115 -18.88 12.67 -8.91
CA ARG A 115 -18.70 14.14 -8.95
C ARG A 115 -17.21 14.53 -8.78
N ASN A 116 -16.39 13.65 -8.21
CA ASN A 116 -14.94 13.83 -8.03
C ASN A 116 -14.12 13.63 -9.32
N CYS A 117 -14.61 12.92 -10.34
CA CYS A 117 -13.86 12.73 -11.59
C CYS A 117 -13.63 14.06 -12.32
N ARG A 118 -14.57 15.00 -12.22
CA ARG A 118 -14.49 16.29 -12.91
C ARG A 118 -13.39 17.22 -12.35
N ASN A 119 -13.10 17.12 -11.06
CA ASN A 119 -12.01 17.85 -10.43
C ASN A 119 -10.65 17.16 -10.68
N GLN A 120 -10.66 15.82 -10.78
CA GLN A 120 -9.47 15.02 -11.05
C GLN A 120 -8.90 15.27 -12.46
N VAL A 121 -9.77 15.41 -13.47
CA VAL A 121 -9.37 15.74 -14.86
C VAL A 121 -8.76 17.14 -14.95
N LYS A 122 -9.30 18.14 -14.23
CA LYS A 122 -8.74 19.50 -14.22
C LYS A 122 -7.36 19.57 -13.56
N GLY A 123 -7.13 18.77 -12.52
CA GLY A 123 -5.82 18.65 -11.88
C GLY A 123 -4.77 18.04 -12.81
N SER A 124 -5.12 16.97 -13.55
CA SER A 124 -4.18 16.33 -14.48
C SER A 124 -3.79 17.25 -15.64
N GLU A 125 -4.75 17.96 -16.23
CA GLU A 125 -4.47 18.94 -17.30
C GLU A 125 -3.53 20.07 -16.83
N SER A 126 -3.58 20.44 -15.55
CA SER A 126 -2.67 21.44 -14.97
C SER A 126 -1.25 20.89 -14.81
N ILE A 127 -1.11 19.64 -14.41
CA ILE A 127 0.20 19.00 -14.21
C ILE A 127 0.89 18.78 -15.57
N ASP A 128 0.16 18.29 -16.57
CA ASP A 128 0.72 18.06 -17.92
C ASP A 128 1.25 19.35 -18.54
N LYS A 129 0.57 20.47 -18.31
CA LYS A 129 1.07 21.80 -18.73
C LYS A 129 2.34 22.19 -17.99
N ILE A 130 2.42 21.96 -16.68
CA ILE A 130 3.64 22.24 -15.89
C ILE A 130 4.81 21.41 -16.43
N ILE A 131 4.61 20.10 -16.62
CA ILE A 131 5.61 19.18 -17.17
C ILE A 131 6.08 19.66 -18.54
N THR A 132 5.15 20.01 -19.43
CA THR A 132 5.44 20.47 -20.79
C THR A 132 6.23 21.79 -20.78
N ASN A 133 5.81 22.75 -19.96
CA ASN A 133 6.45 24.06 -19.87
C ASN A 133 7.87 24.00 -19.29
N LEU A 134 8.11 23.07 -18.36
CA LEU A 134 9.42 22.86 -17.75
C LEU A 134 10.34 21.97 -18.61
N GLY A 135 9.82 21.33 -19.66
CA GLY A 135 10.60 20.45 -20.52
C GLY A 135 11.16 19.23 -19.77
N LEU A 136 10.42 18.70 -18.79
CA LEU A 136 10.93 17.66 -17.90
C LEU A 136 11.26 16.37 -18.66
N ARG A 137 12.36 15.72 -18.25
CA ARG A 137 12.80 14.45 -18.84
C ARG A 137 11.88 13.32 -18.39
N ALA A 138 11.37 12.56 -19.35
CA ALA A 138 10.63 11.33 -19.10
C ALA A 138 11.55 10.10 -19.12
N VAL A 139 11.30 9.17 -18.21
CA VAL A 139 11.81 7.80 -18.21
C VAL A 139 10.61 6.86 -18.27
N ILE A 140 10.68 5.84 -19.11
CA ILE A 140 9.69 4.77 -19.16
C ILE A 140 10.29 3.57 -18.42
N PRO A 141 9.82 3.23 -17.21
CA PRO A 141 10.29 2.07 -16.49
C PRO A 141 9.89 0.79 -17.24
N ALA A 142 10.66 -0.29 -17.06
CA ALA A 142 10.37 -1.58 -17.70
C ALA A 142 8.95 -2.09 -17.38
N GLN A 143 8.47 -1.81 -16.16
CA GLN A 143 7.12 -2.15 -15.72
C GLN A 143 6.72 -1.26 -14.54
N LEU A 144 5.48 -0.78 -14.57
CA LEU A 144 4.84 -0.13 -13.43
C LEU A 144 3.52 -0.84 -13.10
N ASN A 145 3.26 -1.10 -11.82
CA ASN A 145 2.11 -1.87 -11.37
C ASN A 145 1.11 -0.96 -10.64
N TYR A 146 -0.13 -0.89 -11.12
CA TYR A 146 -1.23 -0.19 -10.46
C TYR A 146 -2.24 -1.18 -9.87
N LEU A 147 -3.07 -0.72 -8.94
CA LEU A 147 -4.19 -1.52 -8.45
C LEU A 147 -5.19 -1.76 -9.58
N SER A 148 -5.55 -3.01 -9.80
CA SER A 148 -6.56 -3.40 -10.78
C SER A 148 -7.93 -3.49 -10.12
N PRO A 149 -9.01 -3.03 -10.78
CA PRO A 149 -10.37 -3.26 -10.33
C PRO A 149 -10.62 -4.76 -10.13
N ASN A 150 -11.22 -5.12 -9.00
CA ASN A 150 -11.61 -6.49 -8.68
C ASN A 150 -13.08 -6.49 -8.25
N THR A 151 -13.93 -7.26 -8.93
CA THR A 151 -15.37 -7.37 -8.61
C THR A 151 -15.62 -7.88 -7.20
N ILE A 152 -14.68 -8.66 -6.65
CA ILE A 152 -14.73 -9.13 -5.26
C ILE A 152 -14.74 -7.95 -4.27
N ALA A 153 -14.14 -6.81 -4.62
CA ALA A 153 -14.09 -5.63 -3.76
C ALA A 153 -15.47 -5.01 -3.49
N ASN A 154 -16.48 -5.34 -4.29
CA ASN A 154 -17.87 -4.89 -4.08
C ASN A 154 -18.55 -5.62 -2.91
N CYS A 155 -18.07 -6.81 -2.55
CA CYS A 155 -18.66 -7.64 -1.50
C CYS A 155 -17.69 -7.90 -0.35
N VAL A 156 -16.38 -7.73 -0.57
CA VAL A 156 -15.32 -8.10 0.35
C VAL A 156 -14.32 -6.95 0.46
N LYS A 157 -14.00 -6.52 1.68
CA LYS A 157 -13.03 -5.45 1.89
C LYS A 157 -11.64 -5.87 1.35
N PRO A 158 -10.95 -5.01 0.58
CA PRO A 158 -9.58 -5.29 0.15
C PRO A 158 -8.65 -5.51 1.34
N PHE A 159 -7.80 -6.53 1.28
CA PHE A 159 -6.86 -6.83 2.35
C PHE A 159 -5.55 -7.41 1.82
N HIS A 160 -4.50 -7.21 2.62
CA HIS A 160 -3.22 -7.86 2.48
C HIS A 160 -2.75 -8.26 3.89
N THR A 161 -2.61 -9.55 4.15
CA THR A 161 -2.15 -10.06 5.45
C THR A 161 -0.64 -10.26 5.45
N ARG A 162 0.00 -9.73 6.49
CA ARG A 162 1.42 -9.98 6.81
C ARG A 162 1.62 -11.12 7.80
N LEU A 163 0.55 -11.80 8.20
CA LEU A 163 0.62 -12.95 9.10
C LEU A 163 0.91 -14.24 8.32
N PRO A 164 1.64 -15.20 8.91
CA PRO A 164 1.71 -16.56 8.40
C PRO A 164 0.29 -17.12 8.37
N PHE A 165 -0.25 -17.33 7.17
CA PHE A 165 -1.32 -18.27 6.88
C PHE A 165 -2.53 -18.22 7.85
N LEU A 166 -3.51 -17.39 7.53
CA LEU A 166 -4.85 -17.46 8.12
C LEU A 166 -5.63 -18.65 7.52
N GLY A 167 -5.09 -19.87 7.65
CA GLY A 167 -5.66 -21.09 7.07
C GLY A 167 -5.85 -20.99 5.55
N GLN A 168 -7.10 -21.14 5.09
CA GLN A 168 -7.48 -21.11 3.66
C GLN A 168 -7.54 -19.69 3.05
N ILE A 169 -7.38 -18.63 3.84
CA ILE A 169 -7.38 -17.28 3.29
C ILE A 169 -6.10 -17.02 2.48
N ARG A 170 -6.27 -16.67 1.21
CA ARG A 170 -5.21 -16.10 0.37
C ARG A 170 -4.60 -14.87 1.05
N ARG A 171 -3.28 -14.66 0.96
CA ARG A 171 -2.62 -13.51 1.62
C ARG A 171 -3.16 -12.14 1.18
N SER A 172 -3.76 -12.06 0.00
CA SER A 172 -4.31 -10.82 -0.53
C SER A 172 -5.47 -11.14 -1.48
N ASN A 173 -6.48 -10.29 -1.51
CA ASN A 173 -7.46 -10.20 -2.60
C ASN A 173 -7.21 -8.98 -3.50
N ILE A 174 -6.13 -8.24 -3.25
CA ILE A 174 -5.68 -7.12 -4.07
C ILE A 174 -4.97 -7.68 -5.30
N ILE A 175 -5.41 -7.21 -6.45
CA ILE A 175 -4.82 -7.53 -7.76
C ILE A 175 -4.15 -6.26 -8.28
N ALA A 176 -2.95 -6.42 -8.82
CA ALA A 176 -2.27 -5.36 -9.54
C ALA A 176 -2.29 -5.63 -11.05
N GLN A 177 -2.26 -4.57 -11.85
CA GLN A 177 -2.17 -4.57 -13.29
C GLN A 177 -0.84 -3.92 -13.69
N ALA A 178 -0.07 -4.61 -14.52
CA ALA A 178 1.16 -4.08 -15.09
C ALA A 178 0.87 -3.15 -16.27
N TYR A 179 1.71 -2.13 -16.42
CA TYR A 179 1.70 -1.19 -17.54
C TYR A 179 3.14 -0.92 -17.99
N SER A 180 3.35 -0.81 -19.30
CA SER A 180 4.66 -0.66 -19.94
C SER A 180 4.89 0.71 -20.60
N ASP A 181 3.86 1.54 -20.68
CA ASP A 181 3.84 2.80 -21.43
C ASP A 181 3.79 4.05 -20.52
N ILE A 182 3.86 3.86 -19.21
CA ILE A 182 3.72 4.93 -18.24
C ILE A 182 5.00 5.75 -18.17
N LYS A 183 4.89 7.04 -18.47
CA LYS A 183 6.00 7.99 -18.36
C LYS A 183 6.16 8.45 -16.91
N VAL A 184 7.36 8.33 -16.39
CA VAL A 184 7.77 8.90 -15.10
C VAL A 184 8.68 10.09 -15.39
N PHE A 185 8.31 11.26 -14.89
CA PHE A 185 9.07 12.49 -15.12
C PHE A 185 10.00 12.76 -13.94
N ASP A 186 11.25 13.09 -14.26
CA ASP A 186 12.19 13.62 -13.27
C ASP A 186 11.86 15.09 -13.00
N ILE A 187 11.72 15.42 -11.72
CA ILE A 187 11.31 16.73 -11.23
C ILE A 187 12.39 17.40 -10.38
N ASP A 188 13.57 16.78 -10.27
CA ASP A 188 14.68 17.28 -9.46
C ASP A 188 15.03 18.72 -9.86
N GLY A 189 15.12 19.61 -8.85
CA GLY A 189 15.37 21.04 -9.05
C GLY A 189 14.15 21.87 -9.47
N HIS A 190 12.97 21.26 -9.61
CA HIS A 190 11.71 21.93 -9.95
C HIS A 190 10.60 21.73 -8.92
N GLU A 191 10.96 21.27 -7.70
CA GLU A 191 10.01 20.91 -6.65
C GLU A 191 9.12 22.08 -6.21
N ASP A 192 9.63 23.31 -6.30
CA ASP A 192 8.93 24.55 -5.96
C ASP A 192 7.72 24.82 -6.88
N LYS A 193 7.68 24.21 -8.06
CA LYS A 193 6.58 24.33 -9.03
C LYS A 193 5.38 23.43 -8.70
N PHE A 194 5.56 22.46 -7.80
CA PHE A 194 4.52 21.52 -7.40
C PHE A 194 3.98 21.89 -6.02
N ASN A 195 2.72 22.31 -5.97
CA ASN A 195 2.04 22.68 -4.74
C ASN A 195 0.70 21.95 -4.60
N LEU A 196 0.19 21.93 -3.38
CA LEU A 196 -0.98 21.13 -3.03
C LEU A 196 -2.24 21.56 -3.80
N SER A 197 -2.39 22.84 -4.15
CA SER A 197 -3.59 23.34 -4.83
C SER A 197 -3.60 23.05 -6.33
N THR A 198 -2.44 23.05 -6.99
CA THR A 198 -2.33 22.78 -8.43
C THR A 198 -2.07 21.31 -8.72
N SER A 199 -1.15 20.69 -8.00
CA SER A 199 -0.65 19.35 -8.28
C SER A 199 -1.30 18.28 -7.41
N GLY A 200 -2.01 18.67 -6.35
CA GLY A 200 -2.56 17.72 -5.36
C GLY A 200 -1.49 17.12 -4.44
N PHE A 201 -0.23 17.56 -4.57
CA PHE A 201 0.89 17.21 -3.70
C PHE A 201 1.88 18.38 -3.63
N GLN A 202 2.71 18.39 -2.60
CA GLN A 202 3.75 19.40 -2.41
C GLN A 202 4.99 18.76 -1.82
N PHE A 203 6.17 19.21 -2.27
CA PHE A 203 7.44 18.85 -1.64
C PHE A 203 7.71 19.75 -0.45
N THR A 204 8.15 19.13 0.63
CA THR A 204 8.55 19.85 1.83
C THR A 204 9.93 19.36 2.24
N ARG A 205 10.76 20.29 2.72
CA ARG A 205 12.12 19.97 3.16
C ARG A 205 12.16 19.92 4.68
N PHE A 206 12.39 18.73 5.20
CA PHE A 206 12.77 18.53 6.60
C PHE A 206 14.26 18.21 6.65
N THR A 207 15.04 19.10 7.26
CA THR A 207 16.49 18.93 7.36
C THR A 207 16.83 18.37 8.73
N GLN A 208 17.42 17.18 8.75
CA GLN A 208 17.89 16.52 9.96
C GLN A 208 19.31 16.02 9.72
N HIS A 209 20.27 16.51 10.50
CA HIS A 209 21.65 16.06 10.40
C HIS A 209 21.77 14.59 10.81
N CYS A 210 22.43 13.78 9.98
CA CYS A 210 22.58 12.35 10.18
C CYS A 210 23.93 11.87 9.63
N ASP A 211 24.78 11.34 10.50
CA ASP A 211 26.05 10.74 10.09
C ASP A 211 25.86 9.35 9.48
N GLN A 212 24.92 8.56 10.02
CA GLN A 212 24.64 7.19 9.57
C GLN A 212 23.15 6.87 9.58
N TRP A 213 22.63 6.48 8.41
CA TRP A 213 21.23 6.11 8.23
C TRP A 213 20.95 4.66 8.68
N THR A 214 20.86 4.46 10.00
CA THR A 214 20.60 3.16 10.63
C THR A 214 19.16 3.03 11.10
N ASP A 215 18.68 1.79 11.28
CA ASP A 215 17.33 1.52 11.83
C ASP A 215 17.14 2.18 13.21
N THR A 216 18.14 2.07 14.08
CA THR A 216 18.16 2.71 15.40
C THR A 216 18.06 4.23 15.28
N TYR A 217 18.87 4.85 14.41
CA TYR A 217 18.83 6.29 14.20
C TYR A 217 17.47 6.75 13.68
N VAL A 218 16.92 6.05 12.69
CA VAL A 218 15.63 6.41 12.11
C VAL A 218 14.54 6.34 13.17
N ARG A 219 14.50 5.25 13.93
CA ARG A 219 13.48 5.02 14.97
C ARG A 219 13.58 6.00 16.13
N ASP A 220 14.79 6.21 16.65
CA ASP A 220 15.00 6.88 17.94
C ASP A 220 15.25 8.39 17.78
N VAL A 221 15.65 8.86 16.57
CA VAL A 221 15.97 10.27 16.30
C VAL A 221 15.10 10.85 15.19
N TYR A 222 15.11 10.25 14.00
CA TYR A 222 14.47 10.85 12.83
C TYR A 222 12.94 10.88 12.94
N LEU A 223 12.30 9.76 13.28
CA LEU A 223 10.83 9.69 13.34
C LEU A 223 10.22 10.61 14.42
N PRO A 224 10.78 10.72 15.64
CA PRO A 224 10.32 11.72 16.62
C PRO A 224 10.46 13.15 16.11
N ALA A 225 11.60 13.49 15.51
CA ALA A 225 11.86 14.83 14.98
C ALA A 225 10.91 15.17 13.81
N MET A 226 10.73 14.23 12.88
CA MET A 226 9.78 14.34 11.77
C MET A 226 8.33 14.49 12.27
N SER A 227 7.92 13.70 13.27
CA SER A 227 6.58 13.79 13.86
C SER A 227 6.34 15.19 14.45
N LYS A 228 7.30 15.73 15.20
CA LYS A 228 7.21 17.09 15.76
C LYS A 228 7.16 18.15 14.66
N TRP A 229 7.99 18.01 13.63
CA TRP A 229 7.98 18.93 12.50
C TRP A 229 6.64 18.91 11.76
N LEU A 230 6.08 17.72 11.47
CA LEU A 230 4.77 17.56 10.84
C LEU A 230 3.65 18.17 11.68
N GLN A 231 3.68 18.03 13.01
CA GLN A 231 2.69 18.63 13.91
C GLN A 231 2.66 20.16 13.78
N VAL A 232 3.84 20.78 13.75
CA VAL A 232 3.97 22.24 13.56
C VAL A 232 3.54 22.63 12.14
N PHE A 233 4.04 21.92 11.14
CA PHE A 233 3.79 22.23 9.72
C PHE A 233 2.29 22.18 9.38
N PHE A 234 1.58 21.16 9.84
CA PHE A 234 0.14 21.00 9.60
C PHE A 234 -0.75 21.65 10.65
N ASN A 235 -0.17 22.28 11.68
CA ASN A 235 -0.88 22.81 12.84
C ASN A 235 -1.91 21.80 13.41
N CYS A 236 -1.46 20.56 13.62
CA CYS A 236 -2.33 19.48 14.03
C CYS A 236 -2.02 18.99 15.45
N ARG A 237 -3.05 18.49 16.14
CA ARG A 237 -2.93 18.04 17.54
C ARG A 237 -2.06 16.78 17.68
N ARG A 238 -2.03 15.92 16.67
CA ARG A 238 -1.33 14.63 16.73
C ARG A 238 -0.89 14.16 15.35
N VAL A 239 0.34 13.67 15.28
CA VAL A 239 0.87 12.90 14.14
C VAL A 239 1.15 11.48 14.60
N VAL A 240 0.73 10.50 13.79
CA VAL A 240 0.98 9.08 14.06
C VAL A 240 1.65 8.45 12.85
N ILE A 241 2.82 7.86 13.07
CA ILE A 241 3.58 7.14 12.04
C ILE A 241 3.37 5.65 12.26
N TYR A 242 2.68 4.99 11.34
CA TYR A 242 2.26 3.58 11.49
C TYR A 242 3.26 2.57 10.90
N THR A 243 4.17 3.03 10.04
CA THR A 243 5.17 2.20 9.37
C THR A 243 6.34 3.07 8.93
N TYR A 244 7.54 2.49 8.92
CA TYR A 244 8.72 3.03 8.25
C TYR A 244 9.52 1.85 7.70
N THR A 245 10.33 2.12 6.68
CA THR A 245 11.24 1.14 6.09
C THR A 245 12.59 1.81 5.91
N VAL A 246 13.66 1.16 6.40
CA VAL A 246 15.04 1.58 6.14
C VAL A 246 15.63 0.61 5.14
N SER A 247 15.76 1.06 3.88
CA SER A 247 16.55 0.32 2.89
C SER A 247 18.01 0.71 3.06
N ARG A 248 18.89 -0.28 3.24
CA ARG A 248 20.32 -0.05 3.02
C ARG A 248 20.47 -0.04 1.51
N ASN A 249 20.78 1.10 0.92
CA ASN A 249 21.27 1.13 -0.45
C ASN A 249 22.59 0.34 -0.46
N THR A 250 22.52 -0.96 -0.74
CA THR A 250 23.61 -1.59 -1.47
C THR A 250 23.58 -0.93 -2.83
N LEU A 251 24.38 0.11 -3.01
CA LEU A 251 24.78 0.56 -4.33
C LEU A 251 25.44 -0.65 -4.99
N SER A 252 24.65 -1.48 -5.66
CA SER A 252 25.13 -2.31 -6.75
C SER A 252 25.62 -1.33 -7.81
N HIS A 253 26.89 -0.95 -7.69
CA HIS A 253 27.64 -0.35 -8.78
C HIS A 253 27.45 -1.25 -9.99
N HIS A 254 26.59 -0.85 -10.92
CA HIS A 254 26.68 -1.33 -12.29
C HIS A 254 28.05 -0.89 -12.79
N LEU A 255 29.02 -1.81 -12.77
CA LEU A 255 30.25 -1.67 -13.53
C LEU A 255 29.86 -1.49 -15.00
N PRO A 256 30.48 -0.55 -15.74
CA PRO A 256 30.33 -0.50 -17.18
C PRO A 256 30.89 -1.81 -17.75
N VAL A 257 30.06 -2.51 -18.53
CA VAL A 257 30.52 -3.60 -19.39
C VAL A 257 31.38 -2.95 -20.47
N SER A 258 32.68 -3.25 -20.43
CA SER A 258 33.64 -2.95 -21.48
C SER A 258 33.32 -3.68 -22.77
#